data_AF-A0A6M8EZA4-F1
#
_entry.id   AF-A0A6M8EZA4-F1
#
_cell.length_a   1.000
_cell.length_b   1.000
_cell.length_c   1.000
_cell.angle_alpha   90.00
_cell.angle_beta   90.00
_cell.angle_gamma   90.00
#
_symmetry.space_group_name_H-M   'P 1'
#
loop_
_entity.id
_entity.type
_entity.pdbx_description
1 polymer ?
#
loop_
_entity_poly.entity_id
_entity_poly.type
_entity_poly.pdbx_seq_one_letter_code
_entity_poly.pdbx_strand_id
1 'polypeptide(L)' 'MKTLVLSSLFILLFTGCIQDSRQLTKEECERGGYKYATEKKLNYRTGKYELKFICLNKIK' A
#
# COMPACT_ATOMS: atom_id res chain seq x y z
N MET A 1 -28.28 7.99 28.41
CA MET A 1 -27.16 8.81 27.92
C MET A 1 -25.77 8.14 28.03
N LYS A 2 -25.62 6.97 28.67
CA LYS A 2 -24.32 6.27 28.76
C LYS A 2 -24.00 5.36 27.56
N THR A 3 -25.03 4.96 26.81
CA THR A 3 -24.92 4.05 25.65
C THR A 3 -24.39 4.71 24.38
N LEU A 4 -24.66 6.01 24.19
CA LEU A 4 -24.19 6.77 23.02
C LEU A 4 -22.66 6.96 23.02
N VAL A 5 -22.05 7.11 24.20
CA VAL A 5 -20.59 7.28 24.34
C VAL A 5 -19.85 6.00 23.98
N LEU A 6 -20.44 4.82 24.27
CA LEU A 6 -19.83 3.54 23.91
C LEU A 6 -19.85 3.29 22.40
N SER A 7 -20.90 3.77 21.71
CA SER A 7 -21.07 3.60 20.27
C SER A 7 -20.10 4.47 19.45
N SER A 8 -19.72 5.66 19.92
CA SER A 8 -18.81 6.54 19.18
C SER A 8 -17.37 6.04 19.19
N LEU A 9 -16.98 5.26 20.21
CA LEU A 9 -15.62 4.72 20.33
C LEU A 9 -15.31 3.63 19.29
N PHE A 10 -16.32 2.87 18.85
CA PHE A 10 -16.14 1.80 17.88
C PHE A 10 -15.87 2.29 16.45
N ILE A 11 -16.32 3.48 16.10
CA ILE A 11 -16.19 4.03 14.74
C ILE A 11 -14.72 4.40 14.43
N LEU A 12 -13.95 4.75 15.46
CA LEU A 12 -12.54 5.15 15.32
C LEU A 12 -11.58 3.96 15.12
N LEU A 13 -12.01 2.72 15.42
CA LEU A 13 -11.15 1.55 15.32
C LEU A 13 -11.01 1.01 13.89
N PHE A 14 -11.88 1.42 12.97
CA PHE A 14 -11.90 0.91 11.59
C PHE A 14 -11.47 1.93 10.53
N THR A 15 -11.10 3.14 10.92
CA THR A 15 -10.51 4.14 9.99
C THR A 15 -9.01 3.90 9.82
N GLY A 16 -8.62 2.68 9.44
CA GLY A 16 -7.27 2.39 8.98
C GLY A 16 -7.20 2.68 7.48
N CYS A 17 -6.36 3.64 7.07
CA CYS A 17 -6.04 3.79 5.64
C CYS A 17 -5.35 2.52 5.14
N ILE A 18 -6.01 1.77 4.25
CA ILE A 18 -5.36 0.72 3.46
C ILE A 18 -4.48 1.45 2.45
N GLN A 19 -3.21 1.64 2.79
CA GLN A 19 -2.24 2.28 1.92
C GLN A 19 -1.90 1.29 0.80
N ASP A 20 -2.23 1.64 -0.44
CA ASP A 20 -1.92 0.81 -1.62
C ASP A 20 -0.40 0.71 -1.76
N SER A 21 0.14 -0.49 -1.52
CA SER A 21 1.59 -0.75 -1.52
C SER A 21 2.24 -0.43 -2.87
N ARG A 22 1.45 -0.32 -3.94
CA ARG A 22 1.92 0.00 -5.29
C ARG A 22 2.35 1.46 -5.46
N GLN A 23 1.99 2.35 -4.55
CA GLN A 23 2.35 3.77 -4.59
C GLN A 23 3.46 4.15 -3.60
N LEU A 24 3.97 3.19 -2.84
CA LEU A 24 5.05 3.44 -1.88
C LEU A 24 6.34 3.79 -2.61
N THR A 25 7.02 4.81 -2.11
CA THR A 25 8.41 5.10 -2.47
C THR A 25 9.33 3.96 -1.99
N LYS A 26 10.54 3.87 -2.54
CA LYS A 26 11.52 2.83 -2.15
C LYS A 26 11.74 2.80 -0.63
N GLU A 27 11.89 3.96 0.00
CA GLU A 27 12.10 4.04 1.44
C GLU A 27 10.90 3.59 2.25
N GLU A 28 9.68 3.93 1.83
CA GLU A 28 8.45 3.49 2.51
C GLU A 28 8.24 1.98 2.35
N CYS A 29 8.63 1.42 1.20
CA CYS A 29 8.65 -0.02 0.93
C CYS A 29 9.52 -0.78 1.94
N GLU A 30 10.77 -0.32 2.08
CA GLU A 30 11.77 -0.94 2.95
C GLU A 30 11.39 -0.76 4.42
N ARG A 31 10.95 0.45 4.82
CA ARG A 31 10.46 0.74 6.18
C ARG A 31 9.24 -0.09 6.55
N GLY A 32 8.34 -0.34 5.61
CA GLY A 32 7.16 -1.17 5.80
C GLY A 32 7.46 -2.68 5.82
N GLY A 33 8.71 -3.10 5.61
CA GLY A 33 9.12 -4.51 5.61
C GLY A 33 8.75 -5.26 4.32
N TYR A 34 8.36 -4.55 3.26
CA TYR A 34 8.05 -5.09 1.94
C TYR A 34 9.34 -5.39 1.17
N LYS A 35 9.26 -6.32 0.21
CA LYS A 35 10.39 -6.59 -0.69
C LYS A 35 10.36 -5.60 -1.85
N TYR A 36 11.49 -4.92 -2.04
CA TYR A 36 11.72 -4.04 -3.19
C TYR A 36 12.10 -4.88 -4.42
N ALA A 37 11.36 -4.73 -5.52
CA ALA A 37 11.64 -5.43 -6.78
C ALA A 37 11.39 -4.52 -8.00
N THR A 38 12.00 -4.88 -9.13
CA THR A 38 11.81 -4.21 -10.42
C THR A 38 11.12 -5.17 -11.39
N GLU A 39 10.06 -4.70 -12.04
CA GLU A 39 9.39 -5.43 -13.12
C GLU A 39 9.62 -4.74 -14.46
N LYS A 40 9.84 -5.52 -15.52
CA LYS A 40 9.76 -5.01 -16.89
C LYS A 40 8.30 -4.98 -17.30
N LYS A 41 7.79 -3.81 -17.67
CA LYS A 41 6.41 -3.64 -18.12
C LYS A 41 6.38 -2.95 -19.47
N LEU A 42 5.55 -3.46 -20.38
CA LEU A 42 5.31 -2.83 -21.67
C LEU A 42 4.47 -1.56 -21.45
N ASN A 43 5.00 -0.43 -21.90
CA ASN A 43 4.24 0.81 -22.00
C ASN A 43 3.45 0.79 -23.31
N TYR A 44 2.13 0.56 -23.23
CA TYR A 44 1.26 0.47 -24.41
C TYR A 44 1.16 1.77 -25.21
N ARG A 45 1.46 2.93 -24.60
CA ARG A 45 1.46 4.22 -25.30
C ARG A 45 2.71 4.39 -26.18
N THR A 46 3.86 3.87 -25.76
CA THR A 46 5.15 4.05 -26.45
C THR A 46 5.62 2.79 -27.18
N GLY A 47 5.04 1.62 -26.88
CA GLY A 47 5.47 0.32 -27.38
C GLY A 47 6.79 -0.18 -26.79
N LYS A 48 7.35 0.51 -25.79
CA LYS A 48 8.66 0.17 -25.19
C LYS A 48 8.49 -0.52 -23.86
N TYR A 49 9.42 -1.41 -23.54
CA TYR A 49 9.53 -1.98 -22.20
C TYR A 49 10.23 -0.99 -21.27
N GLU A 50 9.61 -0.70 -20.15
CA GLU A 50 10.11 0.18 -19.11
C GLU A 50 10.29 -0.61 -17.81
N LEU A 51 11.27 -0.21 -17.01
CA LEU A 51 11.47 -0.75 -15.67
C LEU A 51 10.56 0.00 -14.71
N LYS A 52 9.64 -0.73 -14.07
CA LYS A 52 8.76 -0.18 -13.04
C LYS A 52 9.14 -0.76 -11.67
N PHE A 53 9.19 0.11 -10.68
CA PHE A 53 9.40 -0.27 -9.29
C PHE A 53 8.11 -0.84 -8.70
N ILE A 54 8.24 -1.94 -7.95
CA ILE A 54 7.12 -2.57 -7.26
C ILE A 54 7.51 -2.95 -5.83
N CYS A 55 6.58 -2.75 -4.90
CA CYS A 55 6.65 -3.29 -3.55
C CYS A 55 5.86 -4.59 -3.47
N LEU A 56 6.58 -5.69 -3.28
CA LEU A 56 5.99 -7.00 -3.10
C LEU A 56 5.68 -7.22 -1.61
N ASN A 57 4.43 -7.55 -1.32
CA ASN A 57 4.03 -7.96 0.02
C ASN A 57 4.82 -9.22 0.41
N LYS A 58 5.41 -9.23 1.60
CA LYS A 58 6.07 -10.42 2.13
C LYS A 58 4.97 -11.45 2.37
N ILE A 59 4.74 -12.34 1.40
CA ILE A 59 4.02 -13.59 1.66
C ILE A 59 4.95 -14.37 2.59
N LYS A 60 4.66 -14.34 3.88
CA LYS A 60 5.33 -15.11 4.91
C LYS A 60 4.74 -16.51 4.94
#